data_AF-B7P9N0-F1
#
_entry.id   AF-B7P9N0-F1
#
_cell.length_a   1.000
_cell.length_b   1.000
_cell.length_c   1.000
_cell.angle_alpha   90.00
_cell.angle_beta   90.00
_cell.angle_gamma   90.00
#
_symmetry.space_group_name_H-M   'P 1'
#
loop_
_entity.id
_entity.type
_entity.pdbx_description
1 polymer ?
#
loop_
_entity_poly.entity_id
_entity_poly.type
_entity_poly.pdbx_seq_one_letter_code
_entity_poly.pdbx_strand_id
1 'polypeptide(L)'
;MDSRSFLRISVLFHAILVAVSRPNLELLGNSRSPLWRPSRMVDLSHHFNNSTIYWSDDGRFSLNVTIFNDTQEGWFQEDVIREPTHGGTHLDSPVHFYRDGISVAEIPLERMLGVPVATVDVRDKTARNASYELTVGDLRAWERQHGRLPDGCLLFVNTGWSKAR
;
A
#
# COMPACT_ATOMS: atom_id res chain seq x y z
N MET A 1 -35.40 26.11 2.55
CA MET A 1 -35.76 25.86 1.14
C MET A 1 -34.84 26.70 0.28
N ASP A 2 -34.43 26.14 -0.86
CA ASP A 2 -33.42 26.60 -1.84
C ASP A 2 -31.94 26.61 -1.40
N SER A 3 -30.98 26.20 -2.23
CA SER A 3 -31.01 25.52 -3.53
C SER A 3 -29.63 24.92 -3.80
N ARG A 4 -29.61 23.82 -4.57
CA ARG A 4 -28.46 23.13 -5.17
C ARG A 4 -27.46 24.17 -5.77
N SER A 5 -26.16 23.93 -5.94
CA SER A 5 -25.62 22.83 -6.74
C SER A 5 -24.07 22.83 -6.89
N PHE A 6 -23.56 21.63 -7.16
CA PHE A 6 -22.43 21.23 -8.04
C PHE A 6 -20.96 21.49 -7.64
N LEU A 7 -20.42 20.51 -6.92
CA LEU A 7 -19.31 19.63 -7.36
C LEU A 7 -18.67 20.00 -8.72
N ARG A 8 -17.42 20.47 -8.70
CA ARG A 8 -16.54 20.50 -9.87
C ARG A 8 -15.62 19.29 -9.83
N ILE A 9 -16.03 18.20 -10.49
CA ILE A 9 -15.15 17.09 -10.84
C ILE A 9 -14.57 17.40 -12.22
N SER A 10 -13.31 17.83 -12.26
CA SER A 10 -12.53 17.85 -13.50
C SER A 10 -11.78 16.53 -13.59
N VAL A 11 -12.43 15.52 -14.17
CA VAL A 11 -11.77 14.28 -14.60
C VAL A 11 -11.34 14.48 -16.04
N LEU A 12 -10.03 14.59 -16.26
CA LEU A 12 -9.45 14.49 -17.60
C LEU A 12 -9.01 13.04 -17.82
N PHE A 13 -9.87 12.23 -18.44
CA PHE A 13 -9.51 10.93 -19.01
C PHE A 13 -8.87 11.16 -20.39
N HIS A 14 -7.62 10.71 -20.56
CA HIS A 14 -6.97 10.34 -21.83
C HIS A 14 -6.02 9.18 -21.46
N ALA A 15 -6.02 7.99 -22.04
CA ALA A 15 -6.65 7.47 -23.23
C ALA A 15 -6.91 5.96 -23.07
N ILE A 16 -8.01 5.48 -23.65
CA ILE A 16 -8.30 4.06 -23.84
C ILE A 16 -7.55 3.62 -25.10
N LEU A 17 -6.62 2.66 -24.99
CA LEU A 17 -6.01 2.03 -26.15
C LEU A 17 -6.86 0.82 -26.56
N VAL A 18 -7.75 1.04 -27.53
CA VAL A 18 -8.42 -0.05 -28.27
C VAL A 18 -7.40 -0.62 -29.26
N ALA A 19 -6.82 -1.77 -28.94
CA ALA A 19 -5.98 -2.52 -29.87
C ALA A 19 -6.89 -3.34 -30.82
N VAL A 20 -7.32 -2.72 -31.92
CA VAL A 20 -7.92 -3.44 -33.06
C VAL A 20 -6.99 -3.29 -34.26
N SER A 21 -6.22 -4.35 -34.48
CA SER A 21 -5.64 -4.82 -35.75
C SER A 21 -5.11 -3.78 -36.76
N ARG A 22 -3.81 -3.44 -36.64
CA ARG A 22 -2.89 -3.23 -37.78
C ARG A 22 -1.45 -3.63 -37.41
N PRO A 23 -0.73 -4.39 -38.26
CA PRO A 23 0.70 -4.64 -38.08
C PRO A 23 1.50 -3.43 -38.58
N ASN A 24 2.67 -3.20 -37.99
CA ASN A 24 3.63 -2.14 -38.30
C ASN A 24 3.27 -0.74 -37.79
N LEU A 25 3.56 -0.52 -36.51
CA LEU A 25 3.95 0.77 -36.00
C LEU A 25 5.43 0.67 -35.59
N GLU A 26 6.33 1.07 -36.49
CA GLU A 26 7.70 1.39 -36.11
C GLU A 26 7.63 2.59 -35.16
N LEU A 27 7.76 2.33 -33.87
CA LEU A 27 7.87 3.35 -32.84
C LEU A 27 9.24 4.03 -32.97
N LEU A 28 9.28 5.10 -33.78
CA LEU A 28 10.29 6.14 -33.66
C LEU A 28 10.21 6.72 -32.24
N GLY A 29 11.29 6.55 -31.50
CA GLY A 29 11.45 7.21 -30.21
C GLY A 29 12.48 6.49 -29.39
N ASN A 30 13.71 7.00 -29.43
CA ASN A 30 14.79 6.70 -28.51
C ASN A 30 14.36 7.10 -27.08
N SER A 31 13.40 6.38 -26.52
CA SER A 31 13.00 6.49 -25.13
C SER A 31 14.09 5.78 -24.35
N ARG A 32 15.08 6.57 -23.91
CA ARG A 32 15.85 6.21 -22.72
C ARG A 32 14.83 6.02 -21.62
N SER A 33 14.45 4.76 -21.40
CA SER A 33 13.58 4.33 -20.32
C SER A 33 14.00 5.01 -19.02
N PRO A 34 13.11 5.73 -18.31
CA PRO A 34 13.46 6.16 -16.97
C PRO A 34 13.50 4.92 -16.08
N LEU A 35 14.73 4.55 -15.68
CA LEU A 35 15.16 4.53 -14.27
C LEU A 35 14.19 3.91 -13.24
N TRP A 36 13.83 2.62 -13.35
CA TRP A 36 13.74 1.70 -12.20
C TRP A 36 13.49 0.27 -12.72
N ARG A 37 14.47 -0.62 -12.59
CA ARG A 37 14.24 -2.07 -12.67
C ARG A 37 14.68 -2.65 -11.34
N PRO A 38 13.78 -2.78 -10.35
CA PRO A 38 14.14 -3.47 -9.12
C PRO A 38 14.63 -4.86 -9.51
N SER A 39 15.87 -5.20 -9.13
CA SER A 39 16.46 -6.52 -9.38
C SER A 39 15.65 -7.63 -8.72
N ARG A 40 14.79 -7.27 -7.75
CA ARG A 40 13.78 -8.13 -7.13
C ARG A 40 12.69 -7.28 -6.47
N MET A 41 11.44 -7.62 -6.72
CA MET A 41 10.28 -7.10 -5.97
C MET A 41 9.89 -8.12 -4.90
N VAL A 42 9.59 -7.65 -3.70
CA VAL A 42 9.13 -8.46 -2.58
C VAL A 42 7.79 -7.91 -2.12
N ASP A 43 6.78 -8.77 -2.08
CA ASP A 43 5.47 -8.43 -1.53
C ASP A 43 5.52 -8.51 0.00
N LEU A 44 5.11 -7.44 0.67
CA LEU A 44 5.04 -7.32 2.13
C LEU A 44 3.59 -7.31 2.64
N SER A 45 2.65 -7.72 1.78
CA SER A 45 1.21 -7.70 2.05
C SER A 45 0.68 -9.07 2.45
N HIS A 46 -0.37 -9.08 3.27
CA HIS A 46 -1.21 -10.25 3.48
C HIS A 46 -2.50 -10.13 2.67
N HIS A 47 -3.04 -11.26 2.21
CA HIS A 47 -4.35 -11.30 1.56
C HIS A 47 -5.45 -10.86 2.52
N PHE A 48 -6.42 -10.11 1.98
CA PHE A 48 -7.66 -9.79 2.68
C PHE A 48 -8.68 -10.93 2.53
N ASN A 49 -9.22 -11.40 3.65
CA ASN A 49 -10.27 -12.42 3.73
C ASN A 49 -10.94 -12.38 5.10
N ASN A 50 -11.81 -13.34 5.37
CA ASN A 50 -12.56 -13.41 6.64
C ASN A 50 -11.68 -13.67 7.88
N SER A 51 -10.42 -14.08 7.70
CA SER A 51 -9.43 -14.25 8.77
C SER A 51 -8.50 -13.04 8.92
N THR A 52 -8.69 -11.97 8.14
CA THR A 52 -7.93 -10.73 8.30
C THR A 52 -8.16 -10.16 9.70
N ILE A 53 -7.06 -9.77 10.35
CA ILE A 53 -7.07 -9.21 11.68
C ILE A 53 -7.39 -7.71 11.57
N TYR A 54 -8.31 -7.27 12.42
CA TYR A 54 -8.70 -5.88 12.61
C TYR A 54 -8.50 -5.51 14.07
N TRP A 55 -8.14 -4.25 14.33
CA TRP A 55 -8.02 -3.74 15.69
C TRP A 55 -9.37 -3.68 16.41
N SER A 56 -10.43 -3.37 15.67
CA SER A 56 -11.76 -3.04 16.17
C SER A 56 -12.82 -3.96 15.57
N ASP A 57 -13.94 -4.14 16.28
CA ASP A 57 -15.10 -4.93 15.83
C ASP A 57 -16.11 -4.12 14.99
N ASP A 58 -15.82 -2.85 14.66
CA ASP A 58 -16.68 -1.93 13.89
C ASP A 58 -16.92 -2.33 12.42
N GLY A 59 -16.27 -3.40 11.98
CA GLY A 59 -16.51 -4.06 10.71
C GLY A 59 -15.47 -5.14 10.46
N ARG A 60 -15.83 -6.14 9.66
CA ARG A 60 -14.87 -7.09 9.09
C ARG A 60 -14.82 -6.92 7.59
N PHE A 61 -13.77 -7.43 6.98
CA PHE A 61 -13.66 -7.56 5.54
C PHE A 61 -14.89 -8.29 4.99
N SER A 62 -15.57 -7.68 4.02
CA SER A 62 -16.57 -8.34 3.21
C SER A 62 -16.33 -8.06 1.74
N LEU A 63 -16.40 -9.11 0.93
CA LEU A 63 -16.32 -9.06 -0.52
C LEU A 63 -17.62 -9.66 -1.08
N ASN A 64 -18.40 -8.85 -1.78
CA ASN A 64 -19.57 -9.30 -2.52
C ASN A 64 -19.23 -9.31 -4.01
N VAL A 65 -19.23 -10.50 -4.61
CA VAL A 65 -18.84 -10.73 -6.00
C VAL A 65 -20.10 -10.86 -6.85
N THR A 66 -20.22 -10.01 -7.88
CA THR A 66 -21.31 -10.09 -8.86
C THR A 66 -20.73 -10.47 -10.21
N ILE A 67 -21.13 -11.63 -10.74
CA ILE A 67 -20.67 -12.11 -12.04
C ILE A 67 -21.78 -11.95 -13.06
N PHE A 68 -21.49 -11.25 -14.16
CA PHE A 68 -22.39 -11.07 -15.28
C PHE A 68 -21.97 -12.01 -16.41
N ASN A 69 -22.65 -13.15 -16.48
CA ASN A 69 -22.49 -14.13 -17.55
C ASN A 69 -23.54 -13.90 -18.64
N ASP A 70 -23.18 -14.15 -19.91
CA ASP A 70 -24.12 -14.19 -21.05
C ASP A 70 -24.95 -12.91 -21.29
N THR A 71 -24.39 -11.75 -20.97
CA THR A 71 -24.97 -10.47 -21.42
C THR A 71 -24.65 -10.22 -22.90
N GLN A 72 -25.40 -9.36 -23.57
CA GLN A 72 -25.05 -8.91 -24.94
C GLN A 72 -23.70 -8.18 -24.99
N GLU A 73 -23.20 -7.72 -23.85
CA GLU A 73 -21.96 -6.95 -23.69
C GLU A 73 -20.74 -7.84 -23.37
N GLY A 74 -20.95 -9.15 -23.18
CA GLY A 74 -19.91 -10.12 -22.86
C GLY A 74 -19.86 -10.51 -21.37
N TRP A 75 -18.73 -11.08 -20.96
CA TRP A 75 -18.48 -11.51 -19.58
C TRP A 75 -17.76 -10.40 -18.80
N PHE A 76 -18.28 -10.04 -17.63
CA PHE A 76 -17.59 -9.16 -16.68
C PHE A 76 -17.97 -9.45 -15.22
N GLN A 77 -17.14 -9.00 -14.29
CA GLN A 77 -17.34 -9.16 -12.84
C GLN A 77 -17.25 -7.78 -12.17
N GLU A 78 -18.17 -7.53 -11.24
CA GLU A 78 -18.18 -6.35 -10.38
C GLU A 78 -18.21 -6.77 -8.91
N ASP A 79 -17.27 -6.22 -8.13
CA ASP A 79 -17.10 -6.56 -6.73
C ASP A 79 -17.35 -5.35 -5.84
N VAL A 80 -18.03 -5.58 -4.72
CA VAL A 80 -18.18 -4.58 -3.64
C VAL A 80 -17.35 -5.02 -2.45
N ILE A 81 -16.41 -4.17 -2.04
CA ILE A 81 -15.57 -4.37 -0.86
C ILE A 81 -16.03 -3.42 0.25
N ARG A 82 -16.10 -3.93 1.47
CA ARG A 82 -16.26 -3.14 2.69
C ARG A 82 -15.27 -3.61 3.73
N GLU A 83 -14.51 -2.66 4.28
CA GLU A 83 -13.57 -2.90 5.37
C GLU A 83 -13.29 -1.60 6.15
N PRO A 84 -12.94 -1.70 7.45
CA PRO A 84 -12.27 -0.62 8.16
C PRO A 84 -10.89 -0.30 7.57
N THR A 85 -10.45 0.96 7.70
CA THR A 85 -9.13 1.40 7.20
C THR A 85 -7.93 0.85 7.99
N HIS A 86 -8.17 0.35 9.21
CA HIS A 86 -7.15 -0.18 10.12
C HIS A 86 -7.26 -1.71 10.22
N GLY A 87 -7.04 -2.38 9.09
CA GLY A 87 -7.14 -3.83 8.95
C GLY A 87 -6.02 -4.41 8.10
N GLY A 88 -5.56 -5.61 8.44
CA GLY A 88 -4.51 -6.29 7.67
C GLY A 88 -3.25 -5.42 7.49
N THR A 89 -2.59 -5.57 6.34
CA THR A 89 -1.49 -4.67 5.93
C THR A 89 -2.09 -3.34 5.47
N HIS A 90 -1.87 -2.26 6.21
CA HIS A 90 -2.46 -0.94 5.97
C HIS A 90 -1.47 0.21 6.22
N LEU A 91 -1.93 1.45 6.00
CA LEU A 91 -1.18 2.67 6.20
C LEU A 91 -1.95 3.63 7.11
N ASP A 92 -1.30 4.09 8.17
CA ASP A 92 -1.81 5.16 9.01
C ASP A 92 -1.26 6.51 8.54
N SER A 93 -2.15 7.51 8.50
CA SER A 93 -1.78 8.90 8.24
C SER A 93 -1.82 9.72 9.53
N PRO A 94 -1.11 10.86 9.62
CA PRO A 94 -1.08 11.69 10.84
C PRO A 94 -2.46 12.05 11.40
N VAL A 95 -3.47 12.27 10.55
CA VAL A 95 -4.84 12.58 11.00
C VAL A 95 -5.45 11.50 11.91
N HIS A 96 -4.92 10.27 11.86
CA HIS A 96 -5.38 9.17 12.71
C HIS A 96 -5.29 9.46 14.21
N PHE A 97 -4.27 10.22 14.64
CA PHE A 97 -4.08 10.61 16.05
C PHE A 97 -3.81 12.09 16.27
N TYR A 98 -3.60 12.87 15.22
CA TYR A 98 -3.36 14.30 15.30
C TYR A 98 -4.43 15.05 14.50
N ARG A 99 -5.30 15.79 15.20
CA ARG A 99 -6.49 16.45 14.61
C ARG A 99 -6.18 17.27 13.35
N ASP A 100 -5.06 17.99 13.35
CA ASP A 100 -4.64 18.86 12.25
C ASP A 100 -3.62 18.17 11.32
N GLY A 101 -3.55 16.84 11.38
CA GLY A 101 -2.70 16.02 10.54
C GLY A 101 -3.25 15.86 9.13
N ILE A 102 -2.35 15.54 8.20
CA ILE A 102 -2.72 15.20 6.83
C ILE A 102 -3.37 13.82 6.75
N SER A 103 -4.31 13.66 5.83
CA SER A 103 -4.92 12.39 5.45
C SER A 103 -4.02 11.57 4.53
N VAL A 104 -4.36 10.30 4.30
CA VAL A 104 -3.64 9.43 3.35
C VAL A 104 -3.57 10.05 1.95
N ALA A 105 -4.63 10.73 1.50
CA ALA A 105 -4.69 11.36 0.18
C ALA A 105 -3.75 12.57 0.04
N GLU A 106 -3.26 13.11 1.15
CA GLU A 106 -2.39 14.29 1.20
C GLU A 106 -0.91 13.93 1.42
N ILE A 107 -0.59 12.65 1.60
CA ILE A 107 0.80 12.19 1.74
C ILE A 107 1.53 12.36 0.39
N PRO A 108 2.64 13.11 0.32
CA PRO A 108 3.42 13.25 -0.91
C PRO A 108 4.02 11.90 -1.35
N LEU A 109 3.93 11.58 -2.64
CA LEU A 109 4.44 10.30 -3.19
C LEU A 109 5.95 10.13 -2.99
N GLU A 110 6.71 11.22 -2.94
CA GLU A 110 8.15 11.22 -2.69
C GLU A 110 8.51 10.69 -1.30
N ARG A 111 7.54 10.64 -0.38
CA ARG A 111 7.69 10.01 0.94
C ARG A 111 7.36 8.51 0.94
N MET A 112 6.84 7.98 -0.15
CA MET A 112 6.39 6.59 -0.26
C MET A 112 7.19 5.79 -1.28
N LEU A 113 7.68 6.43 -2.35
CA LEU A 113 8.33 5.77 -3.48
C LEU A 113 9.80 6.14 -3.55
N GLY A 114 10.66 5.14 -3.75
CA GLY A 114 12.09 5.34 -3.93
C GLY A 114 12.82 5.84 -2.68
N VAL A 115 12.19 5.78 -1.51
CA VAL A 115 12.79 6.18 -0.23
C VAL A 115 13.79 5.13 0.27
N PRO A 116 14.84 5.52 1.00
CA PRO A 116 15.73 4.55 1.65
C PRO A 116 14.94 3.69 2.63
N VAL A 117 15.34 2.42 2.76
CA VAL A 117 14.72 1.48 3.68
C VAL A 117 15.79 0.89 4.58
N ALA A 118 15.52 0.86 5.89
CA ALA A 118 16.33 0.16 6.87
C ALA A 118 15.47 -0.92 7.54
N THR A 119 16.04 -2.10 7.77
CA THR A 119 15.34 -3.20 8.46
C THR A 119 16.11 -3.57 9.71
N VAL A 120 15.48 -3.39 10.87
CA VAL A 120 16.00 -3.86 12.16
C VAL A 120 15.33 -5.19 12.49
N ASP A 121 16.14 -6.22 12.71
CA ASP A 121 15.66 -7.56 13.03
C ASP A 121 15.70 -7.80 14.54
N VAL A 122 14.54 -8.06 15.14
CA VAL A 122 14.39 -8.36 16.56
C VAL A 122 13.70 -9.71 16.80
N ARG A 123 13.60 -10.57 15.77
CA ARG A 123 12.91 -11.87 15.83
C ARG A 123 13.34 -12.73 17.00
N ASP A 124 14.65 -12.80 17.26
CA ASP A 124 15.16 -13.60 18.37
C ASP A 124 14.72 -13.07 19.73
N LYS A 125 14.51 -11.76 19.84
CA LYS A 125 14.08 -11.10 21.08
C LYS A 125 12.58 -11.28 21.30
N THR A 126 11.78 -11.08 20.26
CA THR A 126 10.32 -11.29 20.29
C THR A 126 9.96 -12.76 20.50
N ALA A 127 10.77 -13.70 19.99
CA ALA A 127 10.61 -15.13 20.24
C ALA A 127 10.81 -15.52 21.72
N ARG A 128 11.65 -14.78 22.46
CA ARG A 128 11.89 -14.99 23.90
C ARG A 128 10.95 -14.18 24.79
N ASN A 129 10.46 -13.05 24.29
CA ASN A 129 9.54 -12.17 24.98
C ASN A 129 8.56 -11.56 23.97
N ALA A 130 7.32 -12.03 23.94
CA ALA A 130 6.30 -11.53 23.03
C ALA A 130 6.00 -10.04 23.25
N SER A 131 6.26 -9.49 24.43
CA SER A 131 6.11 -8.07 24.76
C SER A 131 7.42 -7.28 24.62
N TYR A 132 8.38 -7.77 23.82
CA TYR A 132 9.63 -7.05 23.60
C TYR A 132 9.38 -5.70 22.92
N GLU A 133 9.94 -4.64 23.51
CA GLU A 133 9.90 -3.29 22.96
C GLU A 133 11.22 -2.99 22.23
N LEU A 134 11.11 -2.45 21.02
CA LEU A 134 12.28 -1.94 20.31
C LEU A 134 12.92 -0.80 21.10
N THR A 135 14.23 -0.88 21.34
CA THR A 135 14.95 0.10 22.15
C THR A 135 15.83 1.01 21.29
N VAL A 136 16.18 2.19 21.81
CA VAL A 136 17.23 3.03 21.23
C VAL A 136 18.57 2.27 21.13
N GLY A 137 18.82 1.33 22.07
CA GLY A 137 20.00 0.47 22.04
C GLY A 137 20.07 -0.41 20.80
N ASP A 138 18.92 -0.92 20.32
CA ASP A 138 18.81 -1.71 19.10
C ASP A 138 19.15 -0.88 17.86
N LEU A 139 18.59 0.33 17.79
CA LEU A 139 18.86 1.26 16.69
C LEU A 139 20.34 1.62 16.63
N ARG A 140 20.95 1.97 17.78
CA ARG A 140 22.38 2.25 17.85
C ARG A 140 23.23 1.04 17.49
N ALA A 141 22.82 -0.18 17.85
CA ALA A 141 23.52 -1.39 17.48
C ALA A 141 23.46 -1.64 15.97
N TRP A 142 22.28 -1.45 15.38
CA TRP A 142 22.08 -1.50 13.95
C TRP A 142 22.95 -0.47 13.22
N GLU A 143 23.00 0.77 13.71
CA GLU A 143 23.79 1.85 13.10
C GLU A 143 25.30 1.61 13.20
N ARG A 144 25.78 0.99 14.29
CA ARG A 144 27.19 0.58 14.40
C ARG A 144 27.59 -0.43 13.33
N GLN A 145 26.65 -1.26 12.88
CA GLN A 145 26.90 -2.32 11.90
C GLN A 145 26.69 -1.84 10.46
N HIS A 146 25.72 -0.96 10.22
CA HIS A 146 25.27 -0.60 8.87
C HIS A 146 25.53 0.88 8.50
N GLY A 147 26.01 1.69 9.45
CA GLY A 147 26.10 3.14 9.33
C GLY A 147 24.84 3.84 9.84
N ARG A 148 24.89 5.18 9.89
CA ARG A 148 23.76 6.01 10.35
C ARG A 148 22.50 5.72 9.52
N LEU A 149 21.34 5.69 10.17
CA LEU A 149 20.06 5.60 9.49
C LEU A 149 19.92 6.75 8.47
N PRO A 150 19.56 6.47 7.20
CA PRO A 150 19.38 7.53 6.23
C PRO A 150 18.23 8.46 6.61
N ASP A 151 18.40 9.76 6.37
CA ASP A 151 17.34 10.74 6.60
C ASP A 151 16.15 10.43 5.67
N GLY A 152 14.93 10.46 6.23
CA GLY A 152 13.69 10.16 5.48
C GLY A 152 13.49 8.69 5.14
N CYS A 153 14.25 7.77 5.73
CA CYS A 153 14.06 6.34 5.49
C CYS A 153 12.75 5.79 6.11
N LEU A 154 12.26 4.70 5.52
CA LEU A 154 11.32 3.81 6.18
C LEU A 154 12.10 2.80 7.02
N LEU A 155 11.79 2.74 8.31
CA LEU A 155 12.35 1.76 9.23
C LEU A 155 11.36 0.59 9.40
N PHE A 156 11.72 -0.57 8.87
CA PHE A 156 10.99 -1.82 9.12
C PHE A 156 11.54 -2.51 10.35
N VAL A 157 10.65 -2.95 11.24
CA VAL A 157 11.00 -3.74 12.42
C VAL A 157 10.53 -5.16 12.19
N ASN A 158 11.46 -6.05 11.88
CA ASN A 158 11.15 -7.45 11.66
C ASN A 158 11.05 -8.18 13.01
N THR A 159 9.81 -8.39 13.46
CA THR A 159 9.48 -9.12 14.69
C THR A 159 9.22 -10.60 14.45
N GLY A 160 9.04 -11.01 13.19
CA GLY A 160 8.65 -12.36 12.80
C GLY A 160 7.16 -12.68 12.97
N TRP A 161 6.34 -11.74 13.47
CA TRP A 161 4.91 -11.95 13.71
C TRP A 161 4.08 -12.21 12.47
N SER A 162 4.54 -11.79 11.28
CA SER A 162 3.84 -12.14 10.03
C SER A 162 3.75 -13.65 9.77
N LYS A 163 4.59 -14.46 10.45
CA LYS A 163 4.56 -15.92 10.41
C LYS A 163 3.77 -16.56 11.55
N ALA A 164 3.46 -15.81 12.61
CA ALA A 164 2.70 -16.32 13.72
C ALA A 164 1.25 -16.53 13.26
N ARG A 165 0.90 -17.78 13.01
CA ARG A 165 -0.46 -18.28 12.83
C ARG A 165 -0.61 -19.51 13.70
#